data_AF-A0A7X0LMM6-F1
#
_entry.id   AF-A0A7X0LMM6-F1
#
_cell.length_a   1.000
_cell.length_b   1.000
_cell.length_c   1.000
_cell.angle_alpha   90.00
_cell.angle_beta   90.00
_cell.angle_gamma   90.00
#
_symmetry.space_group_name_H-M   'P 1'
#
loop_
_entity.id
_entity.type
_entity.pdbx_description
1 polymer ?
#
loop_
_entity_poly.entity_id
_entity_poly.type
_entity_poly.pdbx_seq_one_letter_code
_entity_poly.pdbx_strand_id
1 'polypeptide(L)'
;MITLRRSAAALAVTVALGAVAAPGASAAPSPTPVAIPSGLYGKGDPSFDGVFRQSLALLAQDQVGVEPAAKAVDWLTGQQCDNGAFPAFRPDPGTPCDAKTQLDTNMTAAAVQALKALGGQDAAVTKAVGWLKSVQNADGGWPSWPGSPSDANSTSIVIGALQAAGEKPADVKGKDGKSPLQALLGFQADCDGKPENQGAFGFQPDKDGKLAPNADATAAVVTAAAGRGGFVIDVPRGKDRPIEAAPGCKEGIADPRTAASAGSAYLARTMDENGGFLKAPPMPGSDATDKPDVGNTADAVVALAADGHKDAARKSADWLTKNSAPWAKASGPAAYAQLIFAAHATGMDPSSFGGTDLVKELNATGPAPEKAADGAEKKDDAEKKTDGGSSTAWWVIGAAFVASVGAGLLISMRNKKNKQL
;
A
#
# COMPACT_ATOMS: atom_id res chain seq x y z
N MET A 1 12.12 -36.68 -7.67
CA MET A 1 11.14 -35.80 -8.34
C MET A 1 10.78 -34.70 -7.37
N ILE A 2 11.35 -33.51 -7.55
CA ILE A 2 11.14 -32.35 -6.67
C ILE A 2 10.07 -31.48 -7.32
N THR A 3 8.89 -31.42 -6.71
CA THR A 3 7.76 -30.58 -7.13
C THR A 3 7.93 -29.18 -6.53
N LEU A 4 8.37 -28.23 -7.35
CA LEU A 4 8.38 -26.80 -7.03
C LEU A 4 6.95 -26.25 -7.11
N ARG A 5 6.38 -25.87 -5.97
CA ARG A 5 5.11 -25.13 -5.86
C ARG A 5 5.33 -23.70 -6.33
N ARG A 6 4.71 -23.32 -7.45
CA ARG A 6 4.59 -21.93 -7.89
C ARG A 6 3.61 -21.21 -6.96
N SER A 7 4.11 -20.28 -6.16
CA SER A 7 3.31 -19.27 -5.47
C SER A 7 3.59 -17.95 -6.17
N ALA A 8 2.67 -17.55 -7.05
CA ALA A 8 2.59 -16.19 -7.58
C ALA A 8 1.18 -15.71 -7.22
N ALA A 9 1.07 -14.96 -6.13
CA ALA A 9 -0.10 -14.11 -5.91
C ALA A 9 0.09 -12.92 -6.85
N ALA A 10 -0.50 -13.01 -8.05
CA ALA A 10 -0.57 -11.90 -8.98
C ALA A 10 -1.64 -10.92 -8.49
N LEU A 11 -1.31 -9.64 -8.41
CA LEU A 11 -2.30 -8.58 -8.55
C LEU A 11 -3.05 -8.83 -9.86
N ALA A 12 -4.35 -9.07 -9.78
CA ALA A 12 -5.19 -9.26 -10.95
C ALA A 12 -5.44 -7.91 -11.62
N VAL A 13 -4.55 -7.51 -12.53
CA VAL A 13 -4.88 -6.56 -13.60
C VAL A 13 -5.73 -7.32 -14.61
N THR A 14 -7.03 -7.08 -14.62
CA THR A 14 -7.94 -7.64 -15.63
C THR A 14 -7.69 -6.96 -16.98
N VAL A 15 -6.84 -7.59 -17.80
CA VAL A 15 -6.70 -7.25 -19.21
C VAL A 15 -7.91 -7.80 -19.97
N ALA A 16 -8.85 -6.93 -20.34
CA ALA A 16 -9.88 -7.27 -21.32
C ALA A 16 -9.28 -7.16 -22.74
N LEU A 17 -8.65 -8.23 -23.22
CA LEU A 17 -8.27 -8.37 -24.63
C LEU A 17 -9.44 -8.95 -25.42
N GLY A 18 -9.93 -8.20 -26.40
CA GLY A 18 -10.93 -8.63 -27.37
C GLY A 18 -10.48 -9.90 -28.10
N ALA A 19 -11.44 -10.80 -28.34
CA ALA A 19 -11.22 -12.09 -28.98
C ALA A 19 -10.67 -11.93 -30.41
N VAL A 20 -9.39 -12.22 -30.59
CA VAL A 20 -8.81 -12.58 -31.88
C VAL A 20 -8.47 -14.06 -31.81
N ALA A 21 -8.96 -14.83 -32.79
CA ALA A 21 -8.79 -16.28 -32.86
C ALA A 21 -7.32 -16.69 -32.72
N ALA A 22 -7.04 -17.62 -31.80
CA ALA A 22 -5.69 -18.05 -31.44
C ALA A 22 -4.99 -18.85 -32.55
N PRO A 23 -3.79 -18.44 -33.01
CA PRO A 23 -2.82 -19.35 -33.60
C PRO A 23 -2.15 -20.18 -32.49
N GLY A 24 -1.79 -21.43 -32.79
CA GLY A 24 -1.44 -22.49 -31.84
C GLY A 24 -0.47 -22.12 -30.70
N ALA A 25 -0.72 -22.72 -29.53
CA ALA A 25 0.06 -22.55 -28.31
C ALA A 25 1.53 -22.96 -28.50
N SER A 26 2.40 -21.98 -28.74
CA SER A 26 3.81 -22.12 -28.41
C SER A 26 3.99 -21.94 -26.91
N ALA A 27 4.80 -22.81 -26.29
CA ALA A 27 5.19 -22.66 -24.90
C ALA A 27 5.75 -21.25 -24.68
N ALA A 28 5.13 -20.48 -23.77
CA ALA A 28 5.63 -19.17 -23.41
C ALA A 28 7.09 -19.30 -22.96
N PRO A 29 8.01 -18.44 -23.43
CA PRO A 29 9.38 -18.45 -22.95
C PRO A 29 9.37 -18.31 -21.42
N SER A 30 10.21 -19.09 -20.75
CA SER A 30 10.37 -18.96 -19.30
C SER A 30 10.84 -17.53 -18.99
N PRO A 31 10.22 -16.80 -18.05
CA PRO A 31 10.61 -15.44 -17.75
C PRO A 31 12.07 -15.44 -17.28
N THR A 32 12.90 -14.65 -17.95
CA THR A 32 14.26 -14.36 -17.51
C THR A 32 14.20 -13.69 -16.14
N PRO A 33 14.93 -14.17 -15.11
CA PRO A 33 14.94 -13.54 -13.81
C PRO A 33 15.38 -12.08 -13.91
N VAL A 34 14.54 -11.15 -13.45
CA VAL A 34 14.90 -9.73 -13.34
C VAL A 34 15.81 -9.56 -12.12
N ALA A 35 16.97 -8.93 -12.30
CA ALA A 35 17.85 -8.60 -11.20
C ALA A 35 17.20 -7.53 -10.31
N ILE A 36 17.02 -7.85 -9.02
CA ILE A 36 16.39 -6.92 -8.07
C ILE A 36 17.42 -5.83 -7.68
N PRO A 37 17.14 -4.55 -7.93
CA PRO A 37 18.04 -3.46 -7.55
C PRO A 37 18.23 -3.38 -6.03
N SER A 38 19.43 -3.07 -5.57
CA SER A 38 19.77 -3.07 -4.13
C SER A 38 19.10 -1.97 -3.29
N GLY A 39 18.48 -0.98 -3.94
CA GLY A 39 17.69 0.09 -3.30
C GLY A 39 16.19 -0.21 -3.24
N LEU A 40 15.72 -1.27 -3.91
CA LEU A 40 14.31 -1.62 -4.00
C LEU A 40 13.90 -2.53 -2.84
N TYR A 41 12.77 -2.20 -2.21
CA TYR A 41 12.15 -3.06 -1.21
C TYR A 41 11.44 -4.24 -1.89
N GLY A 42 11.59 -5.43 -1.29
CA GLY A 42 11.00 -6.67 -1.78
C GLY A 42 11.90 -7.45 -2.75
N LYS A 43 11.62 -8.75 -2.89
CA LYS A 43 12.40 -9.69 -3.74
C LYS A 43 11.64 -10.17 -4.99
N GLY A 44 10.36 -9.79 -5.11
CA GLY A 44 9.53 -10.14 -6.26
C GLY A 44 9.91 -9.33 -7.50
N ASP A 45 9.55 -9.86 -8.67
CA ASP A 45 9.70 -9.20 -9.96
C ASP A 45 9.03 -7.81 -9.92
N PRO A 46 9.78 -6.71 -10.14
CA PRO A 46 9.26 -5.35 -10.02
C PRO A 46 8.55 -4.84 -11.26
N SER A 47 8.47 -5.64 -12.35
CA SER A 47 8.01 -5.18 -13.67
C SER A 47 6.65 -4.50 -13.68
N PHE A 48 5.80 -4.77 -12.69
CA PHE A 48 4.43 -4.26 -12.62
C PHE A 48 4.14 -3.40 -11.39
N ASP A 49 5.00 -3.41 -10.37
CA ASP A 49 4.72 -2.79 -9.07
C ASP A 49 5.90 -2.05 -8.43
N GLY A 50 7.08 -2.03 -9.07
CA GLY A 50 8.33 -1.56 -8.45
C GLY A 50 8.24 -0.16 -7.85
N VAL A 51 7.75 0.82 -8.63
CA VAL A 51 7.55 2.19 -8.14
C VAL A 51 6.46 2.27 -7.08
N PHE A 52 5.34 1.57 -7.26
CA PHE A 52 4.24 1.60 -6.30
C PHE A 52 4.67 1.05 -4.94
N ARG A 53 5.23 -0.16 -4.92
CA ARG A 53 5.64 -0.83 -3.67
C ARG A 53 6.75 -0.07 -2.95
N GLN A 54 7.67 0.53 -3.71
CA GLN A 54 8.72 1.36 -3.15
C GLN A 54 8.12 2.61 -2.51
N SER A 55 7.23 3.30 -3.22
CA SER A 55 6.60 4.52 -2.72
C SER A 55 5.85 4.27 -1.42
N LEU A 56 5.07 3.19 -1.35
CA LEU A 56 4.34 2.81 -0.15
C LEU A 56 5.29 2.43 1.01
N ALA A 57 6.36 1.69 0.73
CA ALA A 57 7.35 1.34 1.75
C ALA A 57 8.01 2.58 2.37
N LEU A 58 8.47 3.50 1.53
CA LEU A 58 9.11 4.74 1.98
C LEU A 58 8.14 5.64 2.72
N LEU A 59 6.90 5.77 2.23
CA LEU A 59 5.86 6.55 2.90
C LEU A 59 5.47 5.96 4.27
N ALA A 60 5.42 4.63 4.39
CA ALA A 60 5.16 3.97 5.67
C ALA A 60 6.31 4.14 6.67
N GLN A 61 7.56 4.15 6.20
CA GLN A 61 8.72 4.46 7.05
C GLN A 61 8.66 5.89 7.58
N ASP A 62 8.44 6.87 6.70
CA ASP A 62 8.29 8.28 7.08
C ASP A 62 7.17 8.46 8.11
N GLN A 63 6.02 7.82 7.87
CA GLN A 63 4.86 7.91 8.75
C GLN A 63 5.14 7.45 10.19
N VAL A 64 6.09 6.52 10.39
CA VAL A 64 6.47 6.02 11.71
C VAL A 64 7.79 6.61 12.22
N GLY A 65 8.30 7.66 11.56
CA GLY A 65 9.53 8.35 11.93
C GLY A 65 10.82 7.57 11.65
N VAL A 66 10.78 6.58 10.76
CA VAL A 66 11.97 5.91 10.22
C VAL A 66 12.49 6.71 9.04
N GLU A 67 13.76 7.09 9.06
CA GLU A 67 14.40 7.74 7.92
C GLU A 67 14.86 6.67 6.92
N PRO A 68 14.28 6.61 5.70
CA PRO A 68 14.62 5.57 4.75
C PRO A 68 16.08 5.62 4.29
N ALA A 69 16.60 4.48 3.85
CA ALA A 69 17.92 4.39 3.23
C ALA A 69 18.05 5.38 2.05
N ALA A 70 19.13 6.18 1.99
CA ALA A 70 19.30 7.18 0.94
C ALA A 70 19.21 6.56 -0.47
N LYS A 71 19.87 5.41 -0.67
CA LYS A 71 19.83 4.66 -1.94
C LYS A 71 18.45 4.15 -2.35
N ALA A 72 17.51 4.03 -1.40
CA ALA A 72 16.13 3.65 -1.69
C ALA A 72 15.32 4.84 -2.21
N VAL A 73 15.57 6.04 -1.66
CA VAL A 73 15.02 7.31 -2.15
C VAL A 73 15.62 7.66 -3.51
N ASP A 74 16.92 7.50 -3.69
CA ASP A 74 17.61 7.69 -4.97
C ASP A 74 17.07 6.74 -6.04
N TRP A 75 16.85 5.47 -5.67
CA TRP A 75 16.26 4.50 -6.60
C TRP A 75 14.88 4.95 -7.07
N LEU A 76 14.00 5.37 -6.16
CA LEU A 76 12.66 5.85 -6.52
C LEU A 76 12.76 7.07 -7.43
N THR A 77 13.52 8.09 -7.01
CA THR A 77 13.69 9.35 -7.74
C THR A 77 14.25 9.10 -9.15
N GLY A 78 15.21 8.18 -9.29
CA GLY A 78 15.79 7.79 -10.57
C GLY A 78 14.80 7.14 -11.54
N GLN A 79 13.68 6.58 -11.07
CA GLN A 79 12.65 6.02 -11.96
C GLN A 79 11.94 7.10 -12.79
N GLN A 80 12.00 8.37 -12.38
CA GLN A 80 11.30 9.45 -13.07
C GLN A 80 11.78 9.64 -14.51
N CYS A 81 10.84 9.70 -15.44
CA CYS A 81 11.08 10.10 -16.83
C CYS A 81 11.24 11.62 -16.96
N ASP A 82 11.86 12.09 -18.05
CA ASP A 82 12.10 13.53 -18.27
C ASP A 82 10.82 14.38 -18.28
N ASN A 83 9.70 13.78 -18.70
CA ASN A 83 8.37 14.42 -18.71
C ASN A 83 7.72 14.48 -17.31
N GLY A 84 8.33 13.91 -16.28
CA GLY A 84 7.86 13.89 -14.90
C GLY A 84 7.14 12.62 -14.46
N ALA A 85 6.73 11.77 -15.41
CA ALA A 85 6.01 10.53 -15.12
C ALA A 85 6.91 9.46 -14.50
N PHE A 86 6.29 8.52 -13.79
CA PHE A 86 6.94 7.30 -13.31
C PHE A 86 6.25 6.09 -13.97
N PRO A 87 6.97 5.23 -14.68
CA PRO A 87 6.47 3.91 -15.08
C PRO A 87 6.50 2.95 -13.87
N ALA A 88 5.96 1.74 -14.03
CA ALA A 88 6.00 0.73 -12.97
C ALA A 88 7.43 0.34 -12.57
N PHE A 89 8.33 0.24 -13.55
CA PHE A 89 9.73 -0.08 -13.33
C PHE A 89 10.58 0.23 -14.57
N ARG A 90 11.75 0.81 -14.35
CA ARG A 90 12.83 1.00 -15.33
C ARG A 90 14.05 0.20 -14.86
N PRO A 91 14.43 -0.86 -15.60
CA PRO A 91 15.62 -1.65 -15.26
C PRO A 91 16.92 -0.86 -15.44
N ASP A 92 16.94 0.11 -16.36
CA ASP A 92 18.04 1.03 -16.58
C ASP A 92 17.55 2.48 -16.62
N PRO A 93 17.53 3.18 -15.47
CA PRO A 93 17.20 4.60 -15.40
C PRO A 93 18.10 5.54 -16.22
N GLY A 94 19.29 5.08 -16.63
CA GLY A 94 20.18 5.85 -17.50
C GLY A 94 19.69 5.96 -18.95
N THR A 95 18.83 5.03 -19.37
CA THR A 95 18.19 5.08 -20.69
C THR A 95 16.95 5.99 -20.64
N PRO A 96 16.87 7.05 -21.47
CA PRO A 96 15.71 7.93 -21.49
C PRO A 96 14.40 7.20 -21.78
N CYS A 97 13.32 7.65 -21.17
CA CYS A 97 11.99 7.12 -21.49
C CYS A 97 11.60 7.49 -22.92
N ASP A 98 10.99 6.53 -23.62
CA ASP A 98 10.55 6.66 -25.01
C ASP A 98 9.06 6.32 -25.15
N ALA A 99 8.56 6.31 -26.39
CA ALA A 99 7.16 6.00 -26.70
C ALA A 99 6.73 4.56 -26.32
N LYS A 100 7.68 3.65 -26.04
CA LYS A 100 7.40 2.28 -25.60
C LYS A 100 7.36 2.18 -24.08
N THR A 101 7.83 3.19 -23.38
CA THR A 101 7.80 3.25 -21.92
C THR A 101 6.36 3.40 -21.47
N GLN A 102 5.86 2.40 -20.75
CA GLN A 102 4.50 2.40 -20.22
C GLN A 102 4.42 3.32 -19.01
N LEU A 103 3.90 4.53 -19.22
CA LEU A 103 3.70 5.53 -18.18
C LEU A 103 2.38 5.31 -17.45
N ASP A 104 2.39 5.43 -16.12
CA ASP A 104 1.26 5.08 -15.29
C ASP A 104 0.96 6.17 -14.24
N THR A 105 -0.31 6.56 -14.14
CA THR A 105 -0.75 7.63 -13.23
C THR A 105 -0.71 7.21 -11.76
N ASN A 106 -0.95 5.94 -11.45
CA ASN A 106 -0.93 5.39 -10.10
C ASN A 106 0.50 5.31 -9.57
N MET A 107 1.43 4.85 -10.41
CA MET A 107 2.86 4.84 -10.10
C MET A 107 3.36 6.26 -9.82
N THR A 108 3.00 7.20 -10.71
CA THR A 108 3.39 8.61 -10.58
C THR A 108 2.79 9.25 -9.33
N ALA A 109 1.52 9.01 -9.05
CA ALA A 109 0.83 9.58 -7.90
C ALA A 109 1.33 9.00 -6.56
N ALA A 110 1.65 7.70 -6.50
CA ALA A 110 2.29 7.10 -5.33
C ALA A 110 3.69 7.70 -5.09
N ALA A 111 4.49 7.87 -6.15
CA ALA A 111 5.80 8.50 -6.04
C ALA A 111 5.70 9.96 -5.56
N VAL A 112 4.72 10.73 -6.04
CA VAL A 112 4.47 12.09 -5.55
C VAL A 112 4.21 12.12 -4.05
N GLN A 113 3.32 11.24 -3.54
CA GLN A 113 3.00 11.21 -2.11
C GLN A 113 4.22 10.85 -1.26
N ALA A 114 4.99 9.83 -1.67
CA ALA A 114 6.19 9.41 -0.95
C ALA A 114 7.30 10.47 -0.97
N LEU A 115 7.67 10.96 -2.16
CA LEU A 115 8.75 11.94 -2.31
C LEU A 115 8.42 13.29 -1.66
N LYS A 116 7.14 13.65 -1.61
CA LYS A 116 6.70 14.85 -0.91
C LYS A 116 6.79 14.71 0.60
N ALA A 117 6.43 13.55 1.15
CA ALA A 117 6.53 13.28 2.58
C ALA A 117 7.98 13.31 3.07
N LEU A 118 8.88 12.64 2.34
CA LEU A 118 10.31 12.59 2.67
C LEU A 118 11.04 13.95 2.56
N GLY A 119 10.55 14.85 1.71
CA GLY A 119 11.16 16.15 1.48
C GLY A 119 12.43 16.11 0.61
N GLY A 120 12.93 17.29 0.21
CA GLY A 120 14.14 17.43 -0.59
C GLY A 120 13.98 17.14 -2.09
N GLN A 121 12.81 16.64 -2.53
CA GLN A 121 12.55 16.22 -3.92
C GLN A 121 11.53 17.11 -4.65
N ASP A 122 11.42 18.39 -4.28
CA ASP A 122 10.38 19.30 -4.78
C ASP A 122 10.38 19.45 -6.31
N ALA A 123 11.54 19.40 -6.96
CA ALA A 123 11.63 19.45 -8.42
C ALA A 123 11.00 18.21 -9.08
N ALA A 124 11.24 17.01 -8.53
CA ALA A 124 10.65 15.78 -9.03
C ALA A 124 9.14 15.77 -8.82
N VAL A 125 8.68 16.16 -7.61
CA VAL A 125 7.25 16.29 -7.28
C VAL A 125 6.55 17.27 -8.22
N THR A 126 7.14 18.45 -8.46
CA THR A 126 6.55 19.48 -9.34
C THR A 126 6.36 18.97 -10.76
N LYS A 127 7.38 18.30 -11.32
CA LYS A 127 7.28 17.72 -12.67
C LYS A 127 6.22 16.62 -12.74
N ALA A 128 6.17 15.74 -11.76
CA ALA A 128 5.19 14.65 -11.70
C ALA A 128 3.75 15.17 -11.61
N VAL A 129 3.50 16.17 -10.76
CA VAL A 129 2.19 16.83 -10.67
C VAL A 129 1.83 17.54 -11.98
N GLY A 130 2.78 18.22 -12.61
CA GLY A 130 2.59 18.82 -13.94
C GLY A 130 2.20 17.79 -15.00
N TRP A 131 2.85 16.62 -14.98
CA TRP A 131 2.50 15.51 -15.87
C TRP A 131 1.11 14.95 -15.59
N LEU A 132 0.76 14.68 -14.33
CA LEU A 132 -0.57 14.19 -13.93
C LEU A 132 -1.67 15.13 -14.44
N LYS A 133 -1.51 16.46 -14.25
CA LYS A 133 -2.44 17.46 -14.77
C LYS A 133 -2.54 17.42 -16.30
N SER A 134 -1.44 17.14 -17.00
CA SER A 134 -1.42 17.09 -18.48
C SER A 134 -2.17 15.90 -19.08
N VAL A 135 -2.30 14.79 -18.32
CA VAL A 135 -2.95 13.55 -18.77
C VAL A 135 -4.35 13.36 -18.17
N GLN A 136 -4.92 14.39 -17.52
CA GLN A 136 -6.28 14.37 -17.01
C GLN A 136 -7.29 14.25 -18.16
N ASN A 137 -8.30 13.40 -17.98
CA ASN A 137 -9.38 13.24 -18.94
C ASN A 137 -10.38 14.40 -18.88
N ALA A 138 -11.20 14.51 -19.91
CA ALA A 138 -12.19 15.58 -20.05
C ALA A 138 -13.21 15.59 -18.89
N ASP A 139 -13.55 14.40 -18.38
CA ASP A 139 -14.46 14.21 -17.26
C ASP A 139 -13.90 14.66 -15.89
N GLY A 140 -12.61 15.02 -15.83
CA GLY A 140 -11.90 15.42 -14.63
C GLY A 140 -11.20 14.27 -13.90
N GLY A 141 -11.35 13.02 -14.35
CA GLY A 141 -10.72 11.84 -13.76
C GLY A 141 -9.42 11.43 -14.45
N TRP A 142 -8.88 10.29 -14.01
CA TRP A 142 -7.71 9.65 -14.59
C TRP A 142 -7.91 8.15 -14.77
N PRO A 143 -7.33 7.56 -15.83
CA PRO A 143 -7.04 6.13 -15.91
C PRO A 143 -5.67 5.82 -15.30
N SER A 144 -5.37 4.56 -14.99
CA SER A 144 -3.98 4.08 -14.77
C SER A 144 -3.11 4.39 -16.01
N TRP A 145 -3.63 4.10 -17.20
CA TRP A 145 -2.95 4.25 -18.48
C TRP A 145 -3.52 5.44 -19.28
N PRO A 146 -2.78 6.55 -19.44
CA PRO A 146 -3.24 7.73 -20.18
C PRO A 146 -3.83 7.39 -21.55
N GLY A 147 -4.97 8.01 -21.88
CA GLY A 147 -5.73 7.73 -23.10
C GLY A 147 -6.84 6.69 -22.94
N SER A 148 -6.92 6.02 -21.79
CA SER A 148 -8.04 5.14 -21.42
C SER A 148 -9.15 5.90 -20.67
N PRO A 149 -10.37 5.34 -20.54
CA PRO A 149 -11.43 5.92 -19.72
C PRO A 149 -11.00 6.07 -18.25
N SER A 150 -11.49 7.11 -17.58
CA SER A 150 -11.22 7.33 -16.16
C SER A 150 -11.81 6.23 -15.29
N ASP A 151 -11.14 5.94 -14.17
CA ASP A 151 -11.60 4.99 -13.17
C ASP A 151 -11.53 5.60 -11.75
N ALA A 152 -12.33 5.07 -10.83
CA ALA A 152 -12.48 5.59 -9.47
C ALA A 152 -11.19 5.49 -8.65
N ASN A 153 -10.47 4.38 -8.77
CA ASN A 153 -9.26 4.10 -7.98
C ASN A 153 -8.13 5.04 -8.39
N SER A 154 -7.82 5.11 -9.68
CA SER A 154 -6.75 5.96 -10.20
C SER A 154 -7.04 7.43 -9.95
N THR A 155 -8.29 7.86 -10.16
CA THR A 155 -8.71 9.23 -9.83
C THR A 155 -8.49 9.55 -8.35
N SER A 156 -8.80 8.62 -7.44
CA SER A 156 -8.64 8.80 -6.00
C SER A 156 -7.16 8.89 -5.57
N ILE A 157 -6.29 8.05 -6.12
CA ILE A 157 -4.84 8.09 -5.83
C ILE A 157 -4.23 9.40 -6.33
N VAL A 158 -4.64 9.89 -7.52
CA VAL A 158 -4.19 11.18 -8.06
C VAL A 158 -4.70 12.34 -7.20
N ILE A 159 -5.93 12.30 -6.68
CA ILE A 159 -6.42 13.31 -5.72
C ILE A 159 -5.52 13.37 -4.48
N GLY A 160 -5.14 12.22 -3.92
CA GLY A 160 -4.21 12.15 -2.79
C GLY A 160 -2.84 12.75 -3.11
N ALA A 161 -2.30 12.48 -4.31
CA ALA A 161 -1.04 13.09 -4.77
C ALA A 161 -1.12 14.61 -4.92
N LEU A 162 -2.23 15.12 -5.47
CA LEU A 162 -2.48 16.56 -5.57
C LEU A 162 -2.52 17.21 -4.18
N GLN A 163 -3.27 16.62 -3.24
CA GLN A 163 -3.34 17.13 -1.86
C GLN A 163 -1.99 17.12 -1.17
N ALA A 164 -1.21 16.03 -1.28
CA ALA A 164 0.13 15.92 -0.71
C ALA A 164 1.05 17.03 -1.25
N ALA A 165 0.97 17.32 -2.56
CA ALA A 165 1.71 18.38 -3.21
C ALA A 165 1.22 19.81 -2.88
N GLY A 166 0.15 19.96 -2.08
CA GLY A 166 -0.43 21.25 -1.71
C GLY A 166 -1.37 21.84 -2.77
N GLU A 167 -1.71 21.07 -3.80
CA GLU A 167 -2.72 21.44 -4.79
C GLU A 167 -4.12 21.25 -4.21
N LYS A 168 -5.06 22.07 -4.68
CA LYS A 168 -6.48 21.92 -4.34
C LYS A 168 -7.16 21.10 -5.44
N PRO A 169 -7.62 19.86 -5.16
CA PRO A 169 -8.26 19.03 -6.19
C PRO A 169 -9.46 19.70 -6.84
N ALA A 170 -10.20 20.54 -6.10
CA ALA A 170 -11.33 21.29 -6.65
C ALA A 170 -10.93 22.29 -7.76
N ASP A 171 -9.67 22.77 -7.77
CA ASP A 171 -9.17 23.78 -8.71
C ASP A 171 -8.50 23.14 -9.94
N VAL A 172 -8.16 21.85 -9.87
CA VAL A 172 -7.62 21.10 -11.00
C VAL A 172 -8.76 20.68 -11.91
N LYS A 173 -8.83 21.22 -13.13
CA LYS A 173 -9.94 21.00 -14.05
C LYS A 173 -9.51 20.22 -15.29
N GLY A 174 -10.29 19.20 -15.64
CA GLY A 174 -10.24 18.56 -16.95
C GLY A 174 -10.74 19.49 -18.05
N LYS A 175 -10.63 19.04 -19.30
CA LYS A 175 -10.97 19.84 -20.49
C LYS A 175 -12.43 20.33 -20.51
N ASP A 176 -13.36 19.61 -19.89
CA ASP A 176 -14.77 20.01 -19.81
C ASP A 176 -15.06 20.86 -18.55
N GLY A 177 -14.03 21.34 -17.85
CA GLY A 177 -14.18 22.16 -16.64
C GLY A 177 -14.55 21.39 -15.37
N LYS A 178 -14.65 20.05 -15.45
CA LYS A 178 -14.93 19.18 -14.30
C LYS A 178 -13.69 18.98 -13.44
N SER A 179 -13.90 18.99 -12.12
CA SER A 179 -12.87 18.62 -11.14
C SER A 179 -12.82 17.10 -10.92
N PRO A 180 -11.70 16.58 -10.41
CA PRO A 180 -11.55 15.21 -9.92
C PRO A 180 -12.64 14.78 -8.96
N LEU A 181 -13.01 15.65 -8.04
CA LEU A 181 -14.06 15.37 -7.05
C LEU A 181 -15.42 15.19 -7.73
N GLN A 182 -15.71 15.94 -8.79
CA GLN A 182 -16.92 15.76 -9.59
C GLN A 182 -16.87 14.49 -10.45
N ALA A 183 -15.69 14.11 -10.95
CA ALA A 183 -15.50 12.84 -11.65
C ALA A 183 -15.83 11.65 -10.74
N LEU A 184 -15.38 11.68 -9.47
CA LEU A 184 -15.69 10.63 -8.49
C LEU A 184 -17.18 10.39 -8.27
N LEU A 185 -18.00 11.46 -8.29
CA LEU A 185 -19.45 11.33 -8.13
C LEU A 185 -20.09 10.52 -9.26
N GLY A 186 -19.49 10.55 -10.46
CA GLY A 186 -19.94 9.79 -11.62
C GLY A 186 -19.71 8.28 -11.51
N PHE A 187 -18.93 7.81 -10.54
CA PHE A 187 -18.69 6.39 -10.31
C PHE A 187 -19.67 5.74 -9.32
N GLN A 188 -20.69 6.45 -8.86
CA GLN A 188 -21.70 5.87 -7.98
C GLN A 188 -22.38 4.67 -8.68
N ALA A 189 -22.38 3.52 -8.02
CA ALA A 189 -22.86 2.26 -8.58
C ALA A 189 -24.26 1.89 -8.10
N ASP A 190 -24.94 1.09 -8.92
CA ASP A 190 -26.16 0.34 -8.58
C ASP A 190 -27.30 1.16 -7.94
N CYS A 191 -27.53 2.33 -8.50
CA CYS A 191 -28.48 3.32 -7.97
C CYS A 191 -29.94 2.89 -7.89
N ASP A 192 -30.36 2.04 -8.81
CA ASP A 192 -31.69 1.44 -8.85
C ASP A 192 -31.66 -0.05 -8.46
N GLY A 193 -30.52 -0.50 -7.90
CA GLY A 193 -30.29 -1.88 -7.58
C GLY A 193 -30.69 -2.25 -6.17
N LYS A 194 -29.99 -3.25 -5.62
CA LYS A 194 -30.41 -3.86 -4.37
C LYS A 194 -30.06 -2.96 -3.17
N PRO A 195 -30.87 -2.95 -2.09
CA PRO A 195 -30.58 -2.16 -0.90
C PRO A 195 -29.18 -2.39 -0.31
N GLU A 196 -28.65 -3.62 -0.38
CA GLU A 196 -27.30 -3.94 0.09
C GLU A 196 -26.17 -3.25 -0.69
N ASN A 197 -26.44 -2.77 -1.90
CA ASN A 197 -25.46 -2.09 -2.75
C ASN A 197 -25.53 -0.56 -2.65
N GLN A 198 -26.51 -0.02 -1.92
CA GLN A 198 -26.66 1.42 -1.76
C GLN A 198 -25.41 2.04 -1.11
N GLY A 199 -24.90 3.09 -1.75
CA GLY A 199 -23.69 3.82 -1.36
C GLY A 199 -22.41 3.33 -2.02
N ALA A 200 -22.43 2.20 -2.73
CA ALA A 200 -21.25 1.69 -3.41
C ALA A 200 -20.82 2.56 -4.60
N PHE A 201 -19.53 2.50 -4.91
CA PHE A 201 -18.94 3.01 -6.14
C PHE A 201 -18.38 1.86 -6.98
N GLY A 202 -18.36 2.05 -8.29
CA GLY A 202 -17.78 1.11 -9.24
C GLY A 202 -16.38 1.54 -9.66
N PHE A 203 -15.58 0.56 -10.10
CA PHE A 203 -14.22 0.81 -10.60
C PHE A 203 -14.25 1.69 -11.86
N GLN A 204 -14.89 1.18 -12.92
CA GLN A 204 -15.08 1.88 -14.19
C GLN A 204 -16.38 1.38 -14.84
N PRO A 205 -17.04 2.19 -15.68
CA PRO A 205 -18.21 1.72 -16.42
C PRO A 205 -17.85 0.58 -17.37
N ASP A 206 -18.75 -0.41 -17.48
CA ASP A 206 -18.65 -1.43 -18.52
C ASP A 206 -18.95 -0.86 -19.92
N LYS A 207 -18.89 -1.71 -20.94
CA LYS A 207 -19.18 -1.32 -22.33
C LYS A 207 -20.58 -0.72 -22.55
N ASP A 208 -21.52 -1.00 -21.65
CA ASP A 208 -22.90 -0.53 -21.68
C ASP A 208 -23.11 0.68 -20.75
N GLY A 209 -22.03 1.19 -20.16
CA GLY A 209 -22.04 2.33 -19.23
C GLY A 209 -22.44 1.97 -17.80
N LYS A 210 -22.57 0.68 -17.45
CA LYS A 210 -23.01 0.26 -16.11
C LYS A 210 -21.86 0.16 -15.14
N LEU A 211 -22.11 0.55 -13.89
CA LEU A 211 -21.17 0.46 -12.78
C LEU A 211 -21.63 -0.63 -11.81
N ALA A 212 -20.77 -1.64 -11.63
CA ALA A 212 -20.97 -2.68 -10.63
C ALA A 212 -20.43 -2.20 -9.27
N PRO A 213 -21.12 -2.49 -8.15
CA PRO A 213 -20.60 -2.23 -6.80
C PRO A 213 -19.23 -2.86 -6.60
N ASN A 214 -18.27 -2.07 -6.14
CA ASN A 214 -16.90 -2.52 -5.91
C ASN A 214 -16.36 -1.91 -4.61
N ALA A 215 -16.00 -2.77 -3.65
CA ALA A 215 -15.58 -2.32 -2.33
C ALA A 215 -14.22 -1.60 -2.32
N ASP A 216 -13.29 -2.01 -3.18
CA ASP A 216 -12.00 -1.32 -3.34
C ASP A 216 -12.20 0.09 -3.92
N ALA A 217 -12.93 0.20 -5.04
CA ALA A 217 -13.30 1.49 -5.61
C ALA A 217 -14.04 2.38 -4.61
N THR A 218 -14.92 1.79 -3.80
CA THR A 218 -15.62 2.51 -2.74
C THR A 218 -14.67 3.03 -1.66
N ALA A 219 -13.73 2.22 -1.19
CA ALA A 219 -12.72 2.65 -0.21
C ALA A 219 -11.83 3.78 -0.76
N ALA A 220 -11.43 3.69 -2.03
CA ALA A 220 -10.67 4.73 -2.71
C ALA A 220 -11.47 6.05 -2.78
N VAL A 221 -12.73 6.01 -3.23
CA VAL A 221 -13.60 7.19 -3.31
C VAL A 221 -13.82 7.82 -1.94
N VAL A 222 -14.11 7.01 -0.91
CA VAL A 222 -14.33 7.52 0.46
C VAL A 222 -13.09 8.25 0.96
N THR A 223 -11.90 7.68 0.78
CA THR A 223 -10.63 8.30 1.21
C THR A 223 -10.41 9.65 0.52
N ALA A 224 -10.54 9.69 -0.81
CA ALA A 224 -10.34 10.91 -1.58
C ALA A 224 -11.41 11.98 -1.29
N ALA A 225 -12.67 11.58 -1.18
CA ALA A 225 -13.80 12.47 -0.99
C ALA A 225 -13.92 13.00 0.45
N ALA A 226 -13.38 12.26 1.44
CA ALA A 226 -13.22 12.75 2.80
C ALA A 226 -12.28 13.96 2.89
N GLY A 227 -11.33 14.07 1.96
CA GLY A 227 -10.47 15.24 1.78
C GLY A 227 -9.36 15.37 2.82
N ARG A 228 -8.81 14.24 3.29
CA ARG A 228 -7.85 14.19 4.41
C ARG A 228 -6.51 13.55 4.04
N GLY A 229 -6.08 13.68 2.78
CA GLY A 229 -4.82 13.12 2.31
C GLY A 229 -5.01 11.96 1.33
N GLY A 230 -3.94 11.20 1.11
CA GLY A 230 -3.91 10.05 0.21
C GLY A 230 -3.82 8.74 0.99
N PHE A 231 -2.76 7.95 0.75
CA PHE A 231 -2.55 6.68 1.46
C PHE A 231 -2.41 6.85 2.98
N VAL A 232 -1.71 7.90 3.39
CA VAL A 232 -1.63 8.36 4.77
C VAL A 232 -2.61 9.50 4.96
N ILE A 233 -3.52 9.33 5.91
CA ILE A 233 -4.57 10.32 6.21
C ILE A 233 -4.25 11.17 7.43
N ASP A 234 -4.75 12.40 7.41
CA ASP A 234 -4.90 13.24 8.60
C ASP A 234 -6.10 12.77 9.41
N VAL A 235 -5.86 11.96 10.46
CA VAL A 235 -6.93 11.35 11.27
C VAL A 235 -7.83 12.45 11.88
N PRO A 236 -9.16 12.43 11.65
CA PRO A 236 -10.07 13.42 12.18
C PRO A 236 -10.01 13.52 13.71
N ARG A 237 -9.85 14.74 14.24
CA ARG A 237 -9.98 15.01 15.68
C ARG A 237 -11.46 15.00 16.09
N GLY A 238 -11.74 14.62 17.33
CA GLY A 238 -13.10 14.59 17.89
C GLY A 238 -13.63 13.19 18.16
N LYS A 239 -14.92 13.12 18.50
CA LYS A 239 -15.62 11.86 18.80
C LYS A 239 -15.88 11.06 17.53
N ASP A 240 -16.18 9.77 17.71
CA ASP A 240 -16.69 8.92 16.63
C ASP A 240 -17.95 9.53 15.99
N ARG A 241 -18.04 9.40 14.67
CA ARG A 241 -19.27 9.66 13.92
C ARG A 241 -19.92 8.30 13.62
N PRO A 242 -21.13 8.02 14.13
CA PRO A 242 -21.82 6.77 13.82
C PRO A 242 -22.05 6.60 12.31
N ILE A 243 -22.11 5.35 11.85
CA ILE A 243 -22.52 5.02 10.48
C ILE A 243 -24.02 5.27 10.35
N GLU A 244 -24.39 6.09 9.37
CA GLU A 244 -25.78 6.31 8.98
C GLU A 244 -26.12 5.49 7.73
N ALA A 245 -27.40 5.30 7.44
CA ALA A 245 -27.81 4.63 6.22
C ALA A 245 -27.38 5.44 4.99
N ALA A 246 -26.85 4.76 3.96
CA ALA A 246 -26.51 5.43 2.70
C ALA A 246 -27.78 6.05 2.08
N PRO A 247 -27.73 7.31 1.61
CA PRO A 247 -28.82 7.88 0.84
C PRO A 247 -29.00 7.09 -0.46
N GLY A 248 -30.26 6.95 -0.91
CA GLY A 248 -30.55 6.38 -2.22
C GLY A 248 -30.10 7.33 -3.33
N CYS A 249 -29.70 6.81 -4.49
CA CYS A 249 -29.22 7.66 -5.59
C CYS A 249 -30.24 8.67 -6.14
N LYS A 250 -31.53 8.50 -5.85
CA LYS A 250 -32.58 9.46 -6.25
C LYS A 250 -32.43 10.82 -5.57
N GLU A 251 -31.76 10.87 -4.42
CA GLU A 251 -31.37 12.11 -3.74
C GLU A 251 -30.12 12.73 -4.39
N GLY A 252 -29.34 11.92 -5.11
CA GLY A 252 -28.08 12.27 -5.77
C GLY A 252 -26.94 12.43 -4.76
N ILE A 253 -25.79 11.83 -5.03
CA ILE A 253 -24.57 12.26 -4.33
C ILE A 253 -24.20 13.63 -4.88
N ALA A 254 -24.66 14.67 -4.20
CA ALA A 254 -24.53 16.05 -4.64
C ALA A 254 -23.11 16.60 -4.45
N ASP A 255 -22.36 16.03 -3.50
CA ASP A 255 -21.06 16.55 -3.08
C ASP A 255 -20.14 15.45 -2.53
N PRO A 256 -18.82 15.72 -2.44
CA PRO A 256 -17.84 14.74 -1.96
C PRO A 256 -18.04 14.24 -0.52
N ARG A 257 -18.55 15.07 0.41
CA ARG A 257 -18.76 14.63 1.80
C ARG A 257 -19.93 13.64 1.89
N THR A 258 -20.97 13.89 1.11
CA THR A 258 -22.08 12.94 0.95
C THR A 258 -21.58 11.64 0.29
N ALA A 259 -20.65 11.75 -0.68
CA ALA A 259 -20.02 10.59 -1.33
C ALA A 259 -19.28 9.69 -0.34
N ALA A 260 -18.44 10.32 0.50
CA ALA A 260 -17.68 9.61 1.52
C ALA A 260 -18.60 8.93 2.55
N SER A 261 -19.68 9.60 2.96
CA SER A 261 -20.60 9.06 3.97
C SER A 261 -21.40 7.86 3.41
N ALA A 262 -21.84 7.96 2.15
CA ALA A 262 -22.54 6.87 1.46
C ALA A 262 -21.64 5.63 1.25
N GLY A 263 -20.40 5.84 0.79
CA GLY A 263 -19.43 4.77 0.63
C GLY A 263 -19.05 4.12 1.96
N SER A 264 -18.88 4.92 3.02
CA SER A 264 -18.62 4.42 4.37
C SER A 264 -19.73 3.50 4.87
N ALA A 265 -21.00 3.87 4.63
CA ALA A 265 -22.14 3.04 4.99
C ALA A 265 -22.15 1.70 4.24
N TYR A 266 -21.82 1.69 2.95
CA TYR A 266 -21.66 0.46 2.17
C TYR A 266 -20.53 -0.43 2.72
N LEU A 267 -19.35 0.15 2.97
CA LEU A 267 -18.18 -0.57 3.47
C LEU A 267 -18.42 -1.17 4.86
N ALA A 268 -18.97 -0.37 5.78
CA ALA A 268 -19.26 -0.81 7.14
C ALA A 268 -20.27 -1.96 7.16
N ARG A 269 -21.37 -1.85 6.39
CA ARG A 269 -22.35 -2.95 6.24
C ARG A 269 -21.70 -4.21 5.68
N THR A 270 -20.96 -4.08 4.57
CA THR A 270 -20.31 -5.21 3.90
C THR A 270 -19.32 -5.92 4.83
N MET A 271 -18.50 -5.17 5.57
CA MET A 271 -17.56 -5.76 6.53
C MET A 271 -18.28 -6.39 7.71
N ASP A 272 -19.33 -5.77 8.24
CA ASP A 272 -20.11 -6.31 9.35
C ASP A 272 -20.77 -7.66 9.01
N GLU A 273 -21.36 -7.78 7.83
CA GLU A 273 -21.95 -9.03 7.32
C GLU A 273 -20.92 -10.15 7.15
N ASN A 274 -19.68 -9.79 6.84
CA ASN A 274 -18.58 -10.74 6.65
C ASN A 274 -17.78 -11.03 7.93
N GLY A 275 -18.05 -10.36 9.05
CA GLY A 275 -17.31 -10.54 10.30
C GLY A 275 -16.04 -9.70 10.45
N GLY A 276 -15.99 -8.54 9.81
CA GLY A 276 -14.95 -7.51 9.94
C GLY A 276 -13.99 -7.38 8.75
N PHE A 277 -14.33 -7.94 7.58
CA PHE A 277 -13.45 -7.92 6.40
C PHE A 277 -14.21 -7.83 5.07
N LEU A 278 -13.52 -7.40 4.03
CA LEU A 278 -14.01 -7.46 2.65
C LEU A 278 -13.63 -8.81 2.03
N LYS A 279 -14.51 -9.37 1.21
CA LYS A 279 -14.21 -10.59 0.44
C LYS A 279 -13.42 -10.25 -0.82
N ALA A 280 -12.51 -11.13 -1.18
CA ALA A 280 -11.79 -11.04 -2.44
C ALA A 280 -12.77 -11.24 -3.61
N PRO A 281 -12.64 -10.47 -4.69
CA PRO A 281 -13.47 -10.67 -5.86
C PRO A 281 -13.23 -12.08 -6.43
N PRO A 282 -14.24 -12.70 -7.07
CA PRO A 282 -14.09 -14.01 -7.70
C PRO A 282 -12.96 -13.96 -8.74
N MET A 283 -11.93 -14.79 -8.59
CA MET A 283 -10.91 -14.93 -9.64
C MET A 283 -11.37 -15.92 -10.71
N PRO A 284 -11.22 -15.60 -12.01
CA PRO A 284 -11.50 -16.54 -13.09
C PRO A 284 -10.76 -17.87 -12.90
N GLY A 285 -11.48 -18.99 -12.91
CA GLY A 285 -10.90 -20.33 -12.70
C GLY A 285 -10.64 -20.70 -11.24
N SER A 286 -11.18 -19.94 -10.27
CA SER A 286 -11.19 -20.32 -8.86
C SER A 286 -12.62 -20.44 -8.33
N ASP A 287 -12.91 -21.53 -7.62
CA ASP A 287 -14.21 -21.76 -6.98
C ASP A 287 -14.32 -21.04 -5.61
N ALA A 288 -13.30 -20.28 -5.21
CA ALA A 288 -13.20 -19.67 -3.90
C ALA A 288 -13.80 -18.26 -3.90
N THR A 289 -15.11 -18.17 -3.67
CA THR A 289 -15.87 -16.90 -3.63
C THR A 289 -15.91 -16.23 -2.26
N ASP A 290 -15.31 -16.82 -1.22
CA ASP A 290 -15.45 -16.39 0.18
C ASP A 290 -14.12 -16.14 0.91
N LYS A 291 -13.02 -15.92 0.19
CA LYS A 291 -11.74 -15.62 0.83
C LYS A 291 -11.69 -14.17 1.31
N PRO A 292 -11.13 -13.89 2.51
CA PRO A 292 -10.86 -12.53 2.92
C PRO A 292 -9.87 -11.83 1.98
N ASP A 293 -10.17 -10.58 1.67
CA ASP A 293 -9.27 -9.63 1.01
C ASP A 293 -8.63 -8.73 2.07
N VAL A 294 -7.43 -9.12 2.51
CA VAL A 294 -6.75 -8.43 3.61
C VAL A 294 -6.33 -7.01 3.18
N GLY A 295 -5.89 -6.83 1.94
CA GLY A 295 -5.43 -5.54 1.42
C GLY A 295 -6.57 -4.54 1.33
N ASN A 296 -7.65 -4.91 0.65
CA ASN A 296 -8.82 -4.03 0.53
C ASN A 296 -9.50 -3.80 1.89
N THR A 297 -9.43 -4.76 2.82
CA THR A 297 -9.88 -4.53 4.21
C THR A 297 -9.05 -3.46 4.91
N ALA A 298 -7.72 -3.44 4.72
CA ALA A 298 -6.86 -2.39 5.26
C ALA A 298 -7.19 -1.02 4.66
N ASP A 299 -7.40 -0.93 3.36
CA ASP A 299 -7.78 0.32 2.68
C ASP A 299 -9.17 0.79 3.13
N ALA A 300 -10.13 -0.12 3.34
CA ALA A 300 -11.45 0.20 3.88
C ALA A 300 -11.38 0.72 5.34
N VAL A 301 -10.45 0.20 6.15
CA VAL A 301 -10.18 0.73 7.50
C VAL A 301 -9.71 2.18 7.42
N VAL A 302 -8.76 2.48 6.51
CA VAL A 302 -8.28 3.86 6.29
C VAL A 302 -9.43 4.75 5.82
N ALA A 303 -10.24 4.29 4.87
CA ALA A 303 -11.39 5.01 4.35
C ALA A 303 -12.40 5.39 5.44
N LEU A 304 -12.82 4.43 6.27
CA LEU A 304 -13.76 4.68 7.38
C LEU A 304 -13.17 5.67 8.39
N ALA A 305 -11.89 5.54 8.72
CA ALA A 305 -11.21 6.46 9.62
C ALA A 305 -11.10 7.88 9.02
N ALA A 306 -10.84 8.01 7.72
CA ALA A 306 -10.77 9.28 7.02
C ALA A 306 -12.11 10.05 7.11
N ASP A 307 -13.23 9.33 7.04
CA ASP A 307 -14.55 9.95 7.16
C ASP A 307 -15.07 10.05 8.61
N GLY A 308 -14.25 9.64 9.60
CA GLY A 308 -14.52 9.83 11.03
C GLY A 308 -15.31 8.72 11.71
N HIS A 309 -15.50 7.58 11.03
CA HIS A 309 -16.16 6.38 11.57
C HIS A 309 -15.16 5.49 12.31
N LYS A 310 -14.65 6.00 13.44
CA LYS A 310 -13.55 5.43 14.23
C LYS A 310 -13.89 4.05 14.80
N ASP A 311 -15.10 3.87 15.31
CA ASP A 311 -15.50 2.60 15.93
C ASP A 311 -15.64 1.50 14.87
N ALA A 312 -16.22 1.81 13.71
CA ALA A 312 -16.31 0.90 12.57
C ALA A 312 -14.92 0.55 12.00
N ALA A 313 -14.05 1.55 11.82
CA ALA A 313 -12.67 1.34 11.41
C ALA A 313 -11.91 0.44 12.41
N ARG A 314 -12.08 0.69 13.71
CA ARG A 314 -11.42 -0.07 14.78
C ARG A 314 -11.84 -1.54 14.79
N LYS A 315 -13.12 -1.82 14.59
CA LYS A 315 -13.66 -3.19 14.53
C LYS A 315 -12.98 -4.02 13.43
N SER A 316 -12.85 -3.48 12.22
CA SER A 316 -12.17 -4.17 11.11
C SER A 316 -10.65 -4.19 11.29
N ALA A 317 -10.05 -3.17 11.90
CA ALA A 317 -8.64 -3.20 12.27
C ALA A 317 -8.33 -4.31 13.29
N ASP A 318 -9.21 -4.54 14.28
CA ASP A 318 -9.07 -5.66 15.22
C ASP A 318 -9.12 -7.02 14.49
N TRP A 319 -9.86 -7.13 13.38
CA TRP A 319 -9.80 -8.32 12.52
C TRP A 319 -8.44 -8.43 11.81
N LEU A 320 -7.90 -7.33 11.27
CA LEU A 320 -6.58 -7.32 10.62
C LEU A 320 -5.47 -7.78 11.58
N THR A 321 -5.50 -7.36 12.85
CA THR A 321 -4.48 -7.79 13.83
C THR A 321 -4.41 -9.31 13.99
N LYS A 322 -5.52 -10.03 13.74
CA LYS A 322 -5.59 -11.49 13.91
C LYS A 322 -5.29 -12.26 12.63
N ASN A 323 -5.44 -11.63 11.46
CA ASN A 323 -5.52 -12.34 10.18
C ASN A 323 -4.51 -11.88 9.11
N SER A 324 -3.78 -10.78 9.34
CA SER A 324 -3.00 -10.13 8.28
C SER A 324 -1.53 -10.57 8.16
N ALA A 325 -0.90 -11.03 9.24
CA ALA A 325 0.56 -11.28 9.24
C ALA A 325 1.03 -12.30 8.18
N PRO A 326 0.38 -13.46 7.97
CA PRO A 326 0.77 -14.39 6.92
C PRO A 326 0.62 -13.81 5.51
N TRP A 327 -0.44 -13.01 5.29
CA TRP A 327 -0.67 -12.33 4.02
C TRP A 327 0.40 -11.28 3.76
N ALA A 328 0.71 -10.42 4.72
CA ALA A 328 1.72 -9.37 4.55
C ALA A 328 3.10 -9.95 4.25
N LYS A 329 3.48 -11.02 4.95
CA LYS A 329 4.72 -11.76 4.69
C LYS A 329 4.80 -12.33 3.26
N ALA A 330 3.68 -12.82 2.72
CA ALA A 330 3.62 -13.38 1.38
C ALA A 330 3.57 -12.29 0.29
N SER A 331 2.86 -11.19 0.57
CA SER A 331 2.59 -10.10 -0.37
C SER A 331 3.71 -9.05 -0.42
N GLY A 332 4.52 -8.93 0.63
CA GLY A 332 5.74 -8.13 0.63
C GLY A 332 5.55 -6.68 1.11
N PRO A 333 6.44 -5.76 0.70
CA PRO A 333 6.58 -4.44 1.34
C PRO A 333 5.32 -3.57 1.28
N ALA A 334 4.61 -3.52 0.14
CA ALA A 334 3.39 -2.73 0.01
C ALA A 334 2.29 -3.20 0.98
N ALA A 335 2.21 -4.51 1.24
CA ALA A 335 1.24 -5.08 2.17
C ALA A 335 1.55 -4.70 3.62
N TYR A 336 2.83 -4.70 4.03
CA TYR A 336 3.21 -4.16 5.33
C TYR A 336 2.90 -2.66 5.44
N ALA A 337 3.16 -1.88 4.40
CA ALA A 337 2.84 -0.45 4.36
C ALA A 337 1.33 -0.19 4.54
N GLN A 338 0.46 -0.94 3.84
CA GLN A 338 -1.00 -0.82 4.00
C GLN A 338 -1.45 -1.08 5.45
N LEU A 339 -0.87 -2.10 6.11
CA LEU A 339 -1.19 -2.36 7.51
C LEU A 339 -0.67 -1.27 8.45
N ILE A 340 0.48 -0.66 8.15
CA ILE A 340 0.99 0.51 8.89
C ILE A 340 0.05 1.70 8.73
N PHE A 341 -0.49 1.95 7.52
CA PHE A 341 -1.47 3.00 7.29
C PHE A 341 -2.78 2.74 8.04
N ALA A 342 -3.28 1.50 8.05
CA ALA A 342 -4.45 1.12 8.83
C ALA A 342 -4.22 1.26 10.34
N ALA A 343 -3.02 0.91 10.82
CA ALA A 343 -2.63 1.09 12.22
C ALA A 343 -2.63 2.58 12.60
N HIS A 344 -1.98 3.43 11.78
CA HIS A 344 -2.00 4.89 11.95
C HIS A 344 -3.42 5.44 11.97
N ALA A 345 -4.25 5.07 10.99
CA ALA A 345 -5.62 5.55 10.84
C ALA A 345 -6.51 5.22 12.06
N THR A 346 -6.20 4.15 12.79
CA THR A 346 -6.96 3.67 13.95
C THR A 346 -6.25 3.90 15.29
N GLY A 347 -5.10 4.58 15.29
CA GLY A 347 -4.29 4.82 16.48
C GLY A 347 -3.72 3.56 17.12
N MET A 348 -3.58 2.47 16.36
CA MET A 348 -2.86 1.27 16.80
C MET A 348 -1.36 1.45 16.61
N ASP A 349 -0.58 0.76 17.43
CA ASP A 349 0.87 0.73 17.33
C ASP A 349 1.31 -0.29 16.24
N PRO A 350 1.95 0.16 15.14
CA PRO A 350 2.40 -0.73 14.08
C PRO A 350 3.57 -1.64 14.50
N SER A 351 4.28 -1.33 15.59
CA SER A 351 5.37 -2.16 16.10
C SER A 351 4.88 -3.37 16.93
N SER A 352 3.59 -3.42 17.25
CA SER A 352 2.98 -4.51 18.01
C SER A 352 1.63 -4.98 17.44
N PHE A 353 1.38 -4.72 16.15
CA PHE A 353 0.11 -4.98 15.47
C PHE A 353 -0.20 -6.47 15.40
N GLY A 354 -1.11 -6.94 16.27
CA GLY A 354 -1.41 -8.38 16.37
C GLY A 354 -0.23 -9.23 16.82
N GLY A 355 0.73 -8.63 17.55
CA GLY A 355 1.99 -9.28 17.93
C GLY A 355 3.04 -9.33 16.81
N THR A 356 2.79 -8.69 15.66
CA THR A 356 3.78 -8.51 14.59
C THR A 356 4.31 -7.09 14.60
N ASP A 357 5.63 -6.94 14.55
CA ASP A 357 6.29 -5.64 14.34
C ASP A 357 6.33 -5.35 12.83
N LEU A 358 5.31 -4.65 12.32
CA LEU A 358 5.16 -4.37 10.89
C LEU A 358 6.30 -3.50 10.37
N VAL A 359 6.80 -2.58 11.19
CA VAL A 359 7.88 -1.66 10.83
C VAL A 359 9.18 -2.43 10.63
N LYS A 360 9.52 -3.31 11.58
CA LYS A 360 10.69 -4.18 11.46
C LYS A 360 10.58 -5.13 10.28
N GLU A 361 9.43 -5.75 10.08
CA GLU A 361 9.23 -6.68 8.96
C GLU A 361 9.33 -5.96 7.59
N LEU A 362 8.76 -4.76 7.46
CA LEU A 362 8.93 -3.92 6.28
C LEU A 362 10.40 -3.59 6.01
N ASN A 363 11.11 -3.09 7.04
CA ASN A 363 12.53 -2.72 6.95
C ASN A 363 13.40 -3.92 6.53
N ALA A 364 13.08 -5.13 6.99
CA ALA A 364 13.78 -6.35 6.62
C ALA A 364 13.61 -6.76 5.14
N THR A 365 12.67 -6.16 4.41
CA THR A 365 12.47 -6.44 2.98
C THR A 365 13.37 -5.64 2.05
N GLY A 366 14.09 -4.65 2.56
CA GLY A 366 14.90 -3.72 1.77
C GLY A 366 16.23 -3.37 2.44
N PRO A 367 16.89 -2.29 1.97
CA PRO A 367 18.10 -1.80 2.60
C PRO A 367 17.86 -1.24 4.01
N ALA A 368 18.90 -1.28 4.84
CA ALA A 368 18.84 -0.74 6.20
C ALA A 368 18.52 0.76 6.17
N PRO A 369 17.57 1.25 7.00
CA PRO A 369 17.27 2.67 7.16
C PRO A 369 18.48 3.48 7.64
N GLU A 370 18.50 4.79 7.35
CA GLU A 370 19.53 5.70 7.89
C GLU A 370 19.31 5.94 9.39
N LYS A 371 18.04 6.06 9.81
CA LYS A 371 17.64 6.23 11.21
C LYS A 371 16.43 5.34 11.53
N ALA A 372 16.47 4.66 12.68
CA ALA A 372 15.32 3.94 13.21
C ALA A 372 14.28 4.90 13.81
N ALA A 373 13.04 4.42 13.96
CA ALA A 373 12.01 5.15 14.70
C ALA A 373 12.49 5.50 16.12
N ASP A 374 12.17 6.70 16.59
CA ASP A 374 12.50 7.13 17.95
C ASP A 374 11.77 6.20 18.96
N GLY A 375 12.53 5.30 19.60
CA GLY A 375 12.01 4.25 20.49
C GLY A 375 12.82 2.94 20.51
N ALA A 376 13.78 2.76 19.60
CA ALA A 376 14.61 1.55 19.52
C ALA A 376 15.99 1.63 20.20
N GLU A 377 16.23 2.59 21.08
CA GLU A 377 17.41 2.57 21.98
C GLU A 377 16.95 2.41 23.44
N LYS A 378 16.95 1.18 23.96
CA LYS A 378 17.31 1.00 25.37
C LYS A 378 18.82 1.19 25.46
N LYS A 379 19.24 2.44 25.70
CA LYS A 379 20.55 2.67 26.32
C LYS A 379 20.44 2.19 27.75
N ASP A 380 21.08 1.06 28.04
CA ASP A 380 21.46 0.71 29.41
C ASP A 380 22.55 1.69 29.86
N ASP A 381 22.13 2.91 30.19
CA ASP A 381 22.99 3.87 30.87
C ASP A 381 23.07 3.45 32.35
N ALA A 382 24.07 2.64 32.64
CA ALA A 382 24.52 2.40 34.01
C ALA A 382 24.99 3.74 34.60
N GLU A 383 24.14 4.36 35.42
CA GLU A 383 24.47 5.49 36.28
C GLU A 383 25.72 5.17 37.12
N LYS A 384 26.87 5.74 36.73
CA LYS A 384 27.98 5.94 37.66
C LYS A 384 27.65 7.10 38.57
N LYS A 385 27.14 6.80 39.77
CA LYS A 385 27.23 7.74 40.90
C LYS A 385 28.68 7.84 41.34
N THR A 386 29.28 9.02 41.15
CA THR A 386 30.51 9.43 41.82
C THR A 386 30.12 10.21 43.07
N ASP A 387 30.28 9.59 44.24
CA ASP A 387 30.42 10.31 45.51
C ASP A 387 31.72 9.86 46.17
N GLY A 388 32.58 10.83 46.45
CA GLY A 388 33.83 10.63 47.16
C GLY A 388 33.64 10.57 48.67
N GLY A 389 34.47 9.78 49.36
CA GLY A 389 34.56 9.79 50.82
C GLY A 389 35.18 8.53 51.42
N SER A 390 36.48 8.61 51.74
CA SER A 390 37.32 7.77 52.61
C SER A 390 36.74 6.51 53.29
N SER A 391 37.43 5.36 53.12
CA SER A 391 38.26 4.71 54.17
C SER A 391 38.45 3.20 53.93
N THR A 392 39.70 2.74 54.12
CA THR A 392 40.13 1.38 54.52
C THR A 392 39.78 0.14 53.66
N ALA A 393 40.75 -0.23 52.82
CA ALA A 393 41.42 -1.54 52.71
C ALA A 393 40.61 -2.86 52.79
N TRP A 394 40.72 -3.71 51.75
CA TRP A 394 41.35 -5.05 51.74
C TRP A 394 41.17 -5.77 50.36
N TRP A 395 42.29 -6.34 49.84
CA TRP A 395 42.56 -7.55 49.00
C TRP A 395 41.38 -8.22 48.21
N VAL A 396 41.47 -8.89 47.03
CA VAL A 396 42.54 -9.50 46.22
C VAL A 396 41.96 -10.22 44.97
N ILE A 397 42.76 -10.26 43.88
CA ILE A 397 42.80 -11.25 42.75
C ILE A 397 41.56 -11.34 41.85
N GLY A 398 41.61 -11.06 40.53
CA GLY A 398 42.39 -11.75 39.49
C GLY A 398 41.56 -12.95 38.96
N ALA A 399 41.17 -13.06 37.70
CA ALA A 399 42.06 -13.15 36.56
C ALA A 399 41.31 -12.85 35.23
N ALA A 400 42.05 -12.24 34.32
CA ALA A 400 41.77 -12.18 32.89
C ALA A 400 42.48 -13.34 32.18
N PHE A 401 41.88 -13.91 31.12
CA PHE A 401 42.46 -14.13 29.77
C PHE A 401 41.49 -15.05 28.97
N VAL A 402 40.85 -14.61 27.88
CA VAL A 402 41.33 -14.42 26.48
C VAL A 402 41.06 -15.66 25.60
N ALA A 403 40.27 -15.41 24.55
CA ALA A 403 40.39 -15.83 23.13
C ALA A 403 40.68 -17.31 22.81
N SER A 404 40.30 -17.91 21.68
CA SER A 404 39.81 -17.47 20.37
C SER A 404 39.57 -18.76 19.56
N VAL A 405 38.65 -18.68 18.58
CA VAL A 405 38.74 -19.25 17.22
C VAL A 405 39.02 -20.74 17.02
N GLY A 406 38.19 -21.38 16.17
CA GLY A 406 38.72 -22.40 15.26
C GLY A 406 37.74 -23.47 14.81
N ALA A 407 37.37 -23.39 13.53
CA ALA A 407 36.56 -24.36 12.79
C ALA A 407 37.21 -25.76 12.67
N GLY A 408 36.39 -26.76 12.29
CA GLY A 408 36.86 -27.84 11.41
C GLY A 408 36.44 -29.27 11.76
N LEU A 409 35.30 -29.69 11.20
CA LEU A 409 35.07 -30.91 10.42
C LEU A 409 35.68 -32.29 10.82
N LEU A 410 34.73 -33.25 10.90
CA LEU A 410 34.68 -34.58 10.24
C LEU A 410 35.15 -35.87 10.95
N ILE A 411 34.19 -36.82 10.91
CA ILE A 411 34.29 -38.26 10.65
C ILE A 411 34.97 -39.13 11.72
N SER A 412 34.19 -40.00 12.38
CA SER A 412 34.03 -41.40 11.96
C SER A 412 33.24 -42.24 12.97
N MET A 413 32.20 -42.91 12.45
CA MET A 413 31.76 -44.29 12.71
C MET A 413 32.37 -45.01 13.95
N ARG A 414 31.64 -45.82 14.73
CA ARG A 414 30.97 -47.04 14.25
C ARG A 414 30.25 -47.78 15.40
N ASN A 415 29.04 -48.26 15.10
CA ASN A 415 28.39 -49.48 15.59
C ASN A 415 28.19 -49.75 17.10
N LYS A 416 26.92 -49.91 17.48
CA LYS A 416 26.38 -51.24 17.78
C LYS A 416 24.88 -51.34 17.50
N LYS A 417 24.54 -52.32 16.66
CA LYS A 417 23.19 -52.82 16.36
C LYS A 417 22.62 -53.62 17.55
N ASN A 418 21.30 -53.61 17.73
CA ASN A 418 20.36 -54.74 17.51
C ASN A 418 19.21 -54.79 18.53
N LYS A 419 17.98 -54.81 18.00
CA LYS A 419 16.85 -55.77 18.18
C LYS A 419 15.54 -55.00 17.92
N GLN A 420 14.90 -55.08 16.75
CA GLN A 420 13.95 -56.13 16.32
C GLN A 420 12.96 -56.57 17.41
N LEU A 421 11.73 -56.06 17.33
CA LEU A 421 10.57 -56.76 16.76
C LEU A 421 9.69 -55.76 16.01
#